data_AF-A0A7C3Y9B9-F1
#
_entry.id   AF-A0A7C3Y9B9-F1
#
_cell.length_a   1.000
_cell.length_b   1.000
_cell.length_c   1.000
_cell.angle_alpha   90.00
_cell.angle_beta   90.00
_cell.angle_gamma   90.00
#
_symmetry.space_group_name_H-M   'P 1'
#
loop_
_entity.id
_entity.type
_entity.pdbx_description
1 polymer ?
#
loop_
_entity_poly.entity_id
_entity_poly.type
_entity_poly.pdbx_seq_one_letter_code
_entity_poly.pdbx_strand_id
1 'polypeptide(L)'
;MSLMPLTEKWKSIIEKIGIALSFFGLFSILQPVSMTLYRHGFQILCLGGIIYIVLGYIPTGASLKKGLGLTLAVLAVLAGFLALGILVAPILVG
;
A
#
# COMPACT_ATOMS: atom_id res chain seq x y z
N MET A 1 -1.99 7.03 -27.28
CA MET A 1 -2.91 7.57 -26.26
C MET A 1 -2.05 8.16 -25.14
N SER A 2 -1.72 9.44 -25.26
CA SER A 2 -0.84 10.16 -24.33
C SER A 2 -1.65 10.52 -23.09
N LEU A 3 -1.57 9.69 -22.04
CA LEU A 3 -2.14 10.01 -20.74
C LEU A 3 -1.49 11.29 -20.22
N MET A 4 -2.34 12.25 -19.90
CA MET A 4 -2.01 13.57 -19.37
C MET A 4 -0.90 13.48 -18.33
N PRO A 5 0.18 14.27 -18.42
CA PRO A 5 1.25 14.24 -17.43
C PRO A 5 0.61 14.59 -16.08
N LEU A 6 0.59 13.63 -15.16
CA LEU A 6 0.18 13.84 -13.77
C LEU A 6 1.03 14.99 -13.24
N THR A 7 0.39 16.15 -13.08
CA THR A 7 1.06 17.36 -12.62
C THR A 7 1.55 17.08 -11.20
N GLU A 8 2.77 17.49 -10.86
CA GLU A 8 3.41 17.26 -9.54
C GLU A 8 2.44 17.54 -8.36
N LYS A 9 1.59 18.57 -8.51
CA LYS A 9 0.55 18.93 -7.56
C LYS A 9 -0.46 17.80 -7.31
N TRP A 10 -0.98 17.17 -8.36
CA TRP A 10 -1.93 16.07 -8.26
C TRP A 10 -1.28 14.83 -7.64
N LYS A 11 -0.04 14.52 -8.03
CA LYS A 11 0.73 13.44 -7.43
C LYS A 11 0.84 13.60 -5.91
N SER A 12 1.24 14.79 -5.46
CA SER A 12 1.38 15.10 -4.03
C SER A 12 0.04 15.01 -3.26
N ILE A 13 -1.06 15.48 -3.86
CA ILE A 13 -2.38 15.38 -3.24
C ILE A 13 -2.78 13.91 -3.05
N ILE A 14 -2.62 13.09 -4.08
CA ILE A 14 -3.03 11.68 -4.00
C ILE A 14 -2.11 10.89 -3.05
N GLU A 15 -0.81 11.18 -2.99
CA GLU A 15 0.08 10.60 -1.96
C GLU A 15 -0.40 10.93 -0.55
N LYS A 16 -0.73 12.20 -0.27
CA LYS A 16 -1.24 12.61 1.04
C LYS A 16 -2.54 11.90 1.40
N ILE A 17 -3.43 11.73 0.42
CA ILE A 17 -4.67 10.97 0.59
C ILE A 17 -4.37 9.49 0.89
N GLY A 18 -3.43 8.86 0.17
CA GLY A 18 -3.01 7.48 0.41
C GLY A 18 -2.41 7.28 1.81
N ILE A 19 -1.59 8.23 2.27
CA ILE A 19 -1.06 8.24 3.64
C ILE A 19 -2.20 8.36 4.65
N ALA A 20 -3.12 9.31 4.46
CA ALA A 20 -4.25 9.52 5.37
C ALA A 20 -5.16 8.29 5.47
N LEU A 21 -5.45 7.62 4.34
CA LEU A 21 -6.17 6.35 4.32
C LEU A 21 -5.42 5.27 5.08
N SER A 22 -4.10 5.19 4.90
CA SER A 22 -3.27 4.19 5.59
C SER A 22 -3.32 4.40 7.11
N PHE A 23 -3.20 5.63 7.59
CA PHE A 23 -3.35 5.94 9.01
C PHE A 23 -4.74 5.60 9.55
N PHE A 24 -5.80 5.92 8.79
CA PHE A 24 -7.17 5.61 9.19
C PHE A 24 -7.43 4.09 9.24
N GLY A 25 -6.93 3.35 8.27
CA GLY A 25 -7.00 1.89 8.25
C GLY A 25 -6.24 1.26 9.41
N LEU A 26 -5.03 1.74 9.69
CA LEU A 26 -4.23 1.29 10.84
C LEU A 26 -4.95 1.57 12.16
N PHE A 27 -5.48 2.78 12.33
CA PHE A 27 -6.25 3.14 13.51
C PHE A 27 -7.45 2.20 13.71
N SER A 28 -8.18 1.89 12.63
CA SER A 28 -9.33 0.98 12.65
C SER A 28 -8.96 -0.45 13.02
N ILE A 29 -7.78 -0.94 12.60
CA ILE A 29 -7.27 -2.28 12.94
C ILE A 29 -6.82 -2.38 14.40
N LEU A 30 -6.20 -1.32 14.92
CA LEU A 30 -5.66 -1.29 16.28
C LEU A 30 -6.74 -1.16 17.35
N GLN A 31 -7.98 -0.85 16.97
CA GLN A 31 -9.11 -0.77 17.88
C GLN A 31 -9.75 -2.16 18.10
N PRO A 32 -9.77 -2.70 19.33
CA PRO A 32 -10.38 -4.00 19.65
C PRO A 32 -11.91 -3.90 19.79
N VAL A 33 -12.58 -3.17 18.90
CA VAL A 33 -14.01 -2.87 19.02
C VAL A 33 -14.86 -3.93 18.32
N SER A 34 -14.48 -4.34 17.10
CA SER A 34 -15.19 -5.41 16.39
C SER A 34 -14.35 -6.03 15.26
N MET A 35 -14.60 -7.30 14.96
CA MET A 35 -13.99 -7.99 13.82
C MET A 35 -14.39 -7.36 12.48
N THR A 36 -15.58 -6.76 12.40
CA THR A 36 -16.04 -6.03 11.22
C THR A 36 -15.21 -4.77 10.98
N LEU A 37 -14.88 -4.01 12.04
CA LEU A 37 -14.02 -2.84 11.95
C LEU A 37 -12.59 -3.23 11.56
N TYR A 38 -12.08 -4.33 12.11
CA TYR A 38 -10.78 -4.89 11.72
C TYR A 38 -10.73 -5.20 10.22
N ARG A 39 -11.75 -5.89 9.69
CA ARG A 39 -11.80 -6.27 8.26
C ARG A 39 -11.85 -5.04 7.34
N HIS A 40 -12.70 -4.05 7.64
CA HIS A 40 -12.79 -2.83 6.82
C HIS A 40 -11.54 -1.95 6.99
N GLY A 41 -11.00 -1.85 8.20
CA GLY A 41 -9.74 -1.15 8.48
C GLY A 41 -8.58 -1.74 7.70
N PHE A 42 -8.49 -3.07 7.61
CA PHE A 42 -7.50 -3.77 6.80
C PHE A 42 -7.64 -3.46 5.31
N GLN A 43 -8.87 -3.47 4.78
CA GLN A 43 -9.12 -3.10 3.38
C GLN A 43 -8.72 -1.65 3.08
N ILE A 44 -9.05 -0.71 3.96
CA ILE A 44 -8.71 0.70 3.81
C ILE A 44 -7.19 0.91 3.90
N LEU A 45 -6.53 0.22 4.83
CA LEU A 45 -5.07 0.24 4.97
C LEU A 45 -4.39 -0.28 3.70
N CYS A 46 -4.84 -1.42 3.16
CA CYS A 46 -4.30 -1.96 1.91
C CYS A 46 -4.52 -1.00 0.73
N LEU A 47 -5.70 -0.38 0.63
CA LEU A 47 -6.00 0.57 -0.44
C LEU A 47 -5.10 1.81 -0.35
N GLY A 48 -4.97 2.40 0.84
CA GLY A 48 -4.09 3.54 1.09
C GLY A 48 -2.62 3.23 0.79
N GLY A 49 -2.16 2.05 1.21
CA GLY A 49 -0.80 1.57 0.96
C GLY A 49 -0.52 1.37 -0.53
N ILE A 50 -1.44 0.76 -1.28
CA ILE A 50 -1.30 0.60 -2.74
C ILE A 50 -1.25 1.95 -3.44
N ILE A 51 -2.17 2.87 -3.11
CA ILE A 51 -2.20 4.22 -3.69
C ILE A 51 -0.87 4.94 -3.44
N TYR A 52 -0.36 4.87 -2.21
CA TYR A 52 0.90 5.50 -1.83
C TYR A 52 2.10 4.86 -2.55
N ILE A 53 2.20 3.52 -2.61
CA ILE A 53 3.31 2.84 -3.28
C ILE A 53 3.29 3.12 -4.79
N VAL A 54 2.13 2.95 -5.44
CA VAL A 54 2.00 3.15 -6.89
C VAL A 54 2.36 4.58 -7.25
N LEU A 55 1.81 5.58 -6.56
CA LEU A 55 2.05 6.96 -6.94
C LEU A 55 3.39 7.48 -6.43
N GLY A 56 3.82 7.10 -5.24
CA GLY A 56 5.12 7.53 -4.70
C GLY A 56 6.29 7.03 -5.54
N TYR A 57 6.23 5.78 -6.02
CA TYR A 57 7.32 5.19 -6.81
C TYR A 57 7.28 5.48 -8.30
N ILE A 58 6.17 5.99 -8.86
CA ILE A 58 6.14 6.40 -10.28
C ILE A 58 6.80 7.77 -10.41
N PRO A 59 8.00 7.89 -11.02
CA PRO A 59 8.58 9.18 -11.32
C PRO A 59 7.69 9.93 -12.30
N THR A 60 7.54 11.24 -12.11
CA THR A 60 6.83 12.09 -13.06
C THR A 60 7.58 12.08 -14.40
N GLY A 61 6.87 11.67 -15.46
CA GLY A 61 7.45 11.50 -16.80
C GLY A 61 8.07 10.13 -17.08
N ALA A 62 8.04 9.17 -16.15
CA ALA A 62 8.49 7.82 -16.42
C ALA A 62 7.49 6.99 -17.24
N SER A 63 8.01 6.09 -18.07
CA SER A 63 7.22 5.07 -18.76
C SER A 63 6.47 4.20 -17.74
N LEU A 64 5.16 4.04 -17.97
CA LEU A 64 4.22 3.31 -17.11
C LEU A 64 4.70 1.87 -16.81
N LYS A 65 5.40 1.23 -17.77
CA LYS A 65 6.00 -0.10 -17.59
C LYS A 65 7.08 -0.13 -16.49
N LYS A 66 7.88 0.92 -16.39
CA LYS A 66 8.97 1.03 -15.39
C LYS A 66 8.41 1.25 -13.99
N GLY A 67 7.38 2.09 -13.88
CA GLY A 67 6.65 2.33 -12.64
C GLY A 67 5.88 1.09 -12.13
N LEU A 68 5.24 0.36 -13.04
CA LEU A 68 4.56 -0.90 -12.69
C LEU A 68 5.55 -1.97 -12.20
N GLY A 69 6.71 -2.08 -12.86
CA GLY A 69 7.77 -3.00 -12.45
C GLY A 69 8.31 -2.72 -11.04
N LEU A 70 8.54 -1.44 -10.69
CA LEU A 70 8.95 -1.05 -9.35
C LEU A 70 7.87 -1.33 -8.30
N THR A 71 6.61 -1.03 -8.62
CA THR A 71 5.48 -1.31 -7.72
C THR A 71 5.35 -2.81 -7.45
N LEU A 72 5.45 -3.64 -8.50
CA LEU A 72 5.42 -5.10 -8.37
C LEU A 72 6.59 -5.64 -7.56
N ALA A 73 7.79 -5.06 -7.71
CA ALA A 73 8.96 -5.44 -6.92
C ALA A 73 8.73 -5.17 -5.43
N VAL A 74 8.18 -4.01 -5.07
CA VAL A 74 7.84 -3.68 -3.67
C VAL A 74 6.79 -4.65 -3.12
N LEU A 75 5.72 -4.93 -3.88
CA LEU A 75 4.69 -5.89 -3.48
C LEU A 75 5.25 -7.31 -3.30
N ALA A 76 6.16 -7.75 -4.18
CA ALA A 76 6.81 -9.05 -4.08
C ALA A 76 7.67 -9.16 -2.81
N VAL A 77 8.40 -8.10 -2.45
CA VAL A 77 9.18 -8.07 -1.20
C VAL A 77 8.25 -8.16 0.02
N LEU A 78 7.15 -7.40 0.02
CA LEU A 78 6.15 -7.47 1.10
C LEU A 78 5.52 -8.87 1.23
N ALA A 79 5.17 -9.49 0.11
CA ALA A 79 4.65 -10.86 0.10
C ALA A 79 5.69 -11.88 0.61
N GLY A 80 6.96 -11.67 0.29
CA GLY A 80 8.06 -12.49 0.81
C GLY A 80 8.17 -12.42 2.33
N PHE A 81 8.11 -11.22 2.91
CA PHE A 81 8.10 -11.06 4.38
C PHE A 81 6.85 -11.67 5.02
N LEU A 82 5.68 -11.55 4.39
CA LEU A 82 4.45 -12.17 4.86
C LEU A 82 4.58 -13.70 4.89
N ALA A 83 5.07 -14.29 3.79
CA ALA A 83 5.28 -15.73 3.69
C ALA A 83 6.30 -16.24 4.73
N LEU A 84 7.41 -15.51 4.92
CA LEU A 84 8.37 -15.80 5.99
C LEU A 84 7.71 -15.75 7.36
N GLY A 85 6.91 -14.73 7.65
CA GLY A 85 6.18 -14.63 8.92
C GLY A 85 5.25 -15.84 9.16
N ILE A 86 4.50 -16.27 8.14
CA ILE A 86 3.62 -17.44 8.22
C ILE A 86 4.42 -18.73 8.47
N LEU A 87 5.56 -18.89 7.80
CA LEU A 87 6.41 -20.08 7.96
C LEU A 87 7.12 -20.12 9.32
N VAL A 88 7.53 -18.96 9.84
CA VAL A 88 8.28 -18.84 11.10
C VAL A 88 7.37 -18.83 12.33
N ALA A 89 6.13 -18.31 12.22
CA ALA A 89 5.17 -18.25 13.32
C ALA A 89 4.96 -19.60 14.07
N PRO A 90 4.76 -20.75 13.41
CA PRO A 90 4.61 -22.03 14.12
C PRO A 90 5.89 -22.48 14.82
N ILE A 91 7.08 -22.05 14.38
CA ILE A 91 8.37 -22.38 15.02
C ILE A 91 8.56 -21.55 16.30
N LEU A 92 8.05 -20.31 16.33
CA LEU A 92 8.18 -19.43 17.49
C LEU A 92 7.20 -19.73 18.62
N VAL A 93 6.06 -20.35 18.31
CA VAL A 93 4.97 -20.64 19.26
C VAL A 93 4.90 -22.13 19.63
N GLY A 94 5.61 -22.99 18.87
CA GLY A 94 5.72 -24.43 19.07
C GLY A 94 6.86 -24.85 19.98
#